data_AF-A0A1Y1NI56-F1
#
_entry.id   AF-A0A1Y1NI56-F1
#
_cell.length_a   1.000
_cell.length_b   1.000
_cell.length_c   1.000
_cell.angle_alpha   90.00
_cell.angle_beta   90.00
_cell.angle_gamma   90.00
#
_symmetry.space_group_name_H-M   'P 1'
#
loop_
_entity.id
_entity.type
_entity.pdbx_description
1 polymer ?
#
loop_
_entity_poly.entity_id
_entity_poly.type
_entity_poly.pdbx_seq_one_letter_code
_entity_poly.pdbx_strand_id
1 'polypeptide(L)'
;EDSNQAAILAALDEWDIIQEQRYTDGQLMRRVEALDPKNEANSWLQRVGWTRHLEGLEVEELQQFIKDPAEDEILLQYMSEQCHNLLDEAYKTCRSYRIGLPVMFEINRREVSVQAKRPFEPRMEADSWARYKGVIC
;
A
#
# COMPACT_ATOMS: atom_id res chain seq x y z
N GLU A 1 -53.07 -7.27 -19.26
CA GLU A 1 -51.72 -7.69 -19.72
C GLU A 1 -50.76 -6.50 -19.79
N ASP A 2 -51.19 -5.34 -20.31
CA ASP A 2 -50.38 -4.09 -20.36
C ASP A 2 -49.76 -3.66 -19.02
N SER A 3 -50.48 -3.77 -17.91
CA SER A 3 -49.96 -3.37 -16.58
C SER A 3 -48.80 -4.25 -16.09
N ASN A 4 -48.76 -5.52 -16.48
CA ASN A 4 -47.65 -6.41 -16.12
C ASN A 4 -46.44 -6.16 -17.02
N GLN A 5 -46.68 -5.85 -18.30
CA GLN A 5 -45.62 -5.54 -19.25
C GLN A 5 -44.93 -4.21 -18.90
N ALA A 6 -45.69 -3.20 -18.48
CA ALA A 6 -45.13 -1.93 -17.99
C ALA A 6 -44.32 -2.09 -16.70
N ALA A 7 -44.76 -2.95 -15.78
CA ALA A 7 -44.03 -3.23 -14.54
C ALA A 7 -42.71 -3.99 -14.79
N ILE A 8 -42.69 -4.91 -15.76
CA ILE A 8 -41.48 -5.63 -16.16
C ILE A 8 -40.47 -4.67 -16.80
N LEU A 9 -40.92 -3.76 -17.66
CA LEU A 9 -40.04 -2.76 -18.29
C LEU A 9 -39.44 -1.79 -17.26
N ALA A 10 -40.25 -1.32 -16.30
CA ALA A 10 -39.75 -0.45 -15.22
C ALA A 10 -38.72 -1.16 -14.33
N ALA A 11 -38.92 -2.44 -14.03
CA ALA A 11 -37.97 -3.23 -13.25
C ALA A 11 -36.64 -3.51 -14.00
N LEU A 12 -36.68 -3.58 -15.33
CA LEU A 12 -35.48 -3.71 -16.17
C LEU A 12 -34.70 -2.39 -16.20
N ASP A 13 -35.38 -1.25 -16.38
CA ASP A 13 -34.75 0.08 -16.34
C ASP A 13 -34.08 0.36 -14.97
N GLU A 14 -34.75 0.00 -13.86
CA GLU A 14 -34.14 0.10 -12.53
C GLU A 14 -32.90 -0.78 -12.39
N TRP A 15 -32.91 -1.98 -12.98
CA TRP A 15 -31.77 -2.89 -12.91
C TRP A 15 -30.57 -2.37 -13.70
N ASP A 16 -30.80 -1.81 -14.88
CA ASP A 16 -29.75 -1.21 -15.71
C ASP A 16 -29.10 -0.01 -15.01
N ILE A 17 -29.89 0.86 -14.38
CA ILE A 17 -29.38 1.99 -13.57
C ILE A 17 -28.49 1.48 -12.42
N ILE A 18 -28.92 0.43 -11.72
CA ILE A 18 -28.15 -0.15 -10.62
C ILE A 18 -26.84 -0.78 -11.12
N GLN A 19 -26.85 -1.45 -12.27
CA GLN A 19 -25.62 -2.02 -12.86
C GLN A 19 -24.66 -0.93 -13.31
N GLU A 20 -25.15 0.12 -13.96
CA GLU A 20 -24.33 1.23 -14.43
C GLU A 20 -23.70 1.97 -13.26
N GLN A 21 -24.46 2.23 -12.18
CA GLN A 21 -23.92 2.82 -10.96
C GLN A 21 -22.83 1.94 -10.32
N ARG A 22 -23.04 0.61 -10.24
CA ARG A 22 -22.03 -0.32 -9.73
C ARG A 22 -20.78 -0.35 -10.59
N TYR A 23 -20.94 -0.25 -11.91
CA TYR A 23 -19.82 -0.19 -12.84
C TYR A 23 -19.02 1.09 -12.61
N THR A 24 -19.69 2.25 -12.53
CA THR A 24 -19.04 3.54 -12.25
C THR A 24 -18.36 3.57 -10.89
N ASP A 25 -19.02 3.09 -9.82
CA ASP A 25 -18.44 3.00 -8.49
C ASP A 25 -17.22 2.07 -8.48
N GLY A 26 -17.29 0.97 -9.23
CA GLY A 26 -16.18 0.05 -9.44
C GLY A 26 -15.01 0.67 -10.20
N GLN A 27 -15.25 1.56 -11.17
CA GLN A 27 -14.20 2.34 -11.83
C GLN A 27 -13.62 3.40 -10.89
N LEU A 28 -14.44 4.08 -10.10
CA LEU A 28 -13.96 5.11 -9.17
C LEU A 28 -13.05 4.50 -8.09
N MET A 29 -13.34 3.29 -7.60
CA MET A 29 -12.48 2.59 -6.65
C MET A 29 -11.13 2.14 -7.23
N ARG A 30 -10.96 2.15 -8.56
CA ARG A 30 -9.67 1.89 -9.20
C ARG A 30 -8.77 3.11 -9.21
N ARG A 31 -9.33 4.32 -9.07
CA ARG A 31 -8.55 5.56 -9.01
C ARG A 31 -7.98 5.78 -7.62
N VAL A 32 -6.73 6.23 -7.56
CA VAL A 32 -6.05 6.49 -6.28
C VAL A 32 -6.76 7.56 -5.44
N GLU A 33 -7.46 8.50 -6.08
CA GLU A 33 -8.21 9.60 -5.43
C GLU A 33 -9.30 9.08 -4.47
N ALA A 34 -9.85 7.89 -4.74
CA ALA A 34 -10.89 7.26 -3.95
C ALA A 34 -10.34 6.43 -2.76
N LEU A 35 -9.02 6.20 -2.72
CA LEU A 35 -8.36 5.55 -1.58
C LEU A 35 -8.22 6.60 -0.47
N ASP A 36 -9.16 6.60 0.49
CA ASP A 36 -9.13 7.55 1.59
C ASP A 36 -7.79 7.44 2.37
N PRO A 37 -6.93 8.47 2.37
CA PRO A 37 -5.68 8.44 3.12
C PRO A 37 -5.91 8.37 4.64
N LYS A 38 -7.14 8.54 5.14
CA LYS A 38 -7.52 8.26 6.53
C LYS A 38 -7.69 6.77 6.85
N ASN A 39 -7.93 5.94 5.83
CA ASN A 39 -8.00 4.48 5.94
C ASN A 39 -6.66 3.81 5.66
N GLU A 40 -5.61 4.59 5.37
CA GLU A 40 -4.25 4.09 5.20
C GLU A 40 -3.73 3.50 6.54
N ALA A 41 -3.49 2.19 6.55
CA ALA A 41 -3.00 1.50 7.74
C ALA A 41 -1.59 1.96 8.14
N ASN A 42 -0.80 2.45 7.18
CA ASN A 42 0.53 2.97 7.43
C ASN A 42 0.53 4.49 7.69
N SER A 43 0.68 4.85 8.97
CA SER A 43 0.74 6.26 9.41
C SER A 43 1.82 7.11 8.73
N TRP A 44 2.89 6.52 8.19
CA TRP A 44 3.90 7.25 7.43
C TRP A 44 3.39 7.61 6.03
N LEU A 45 2.77 6.66 5.34
CA LEU A 45 2.14 6.89 4.03
C LEU A 45 1.07 7.99 4.11
N GLN A 46 0.27 7.97 5.17
CA GLN A 46 -0.69 9.04 5.43
C GLN A 46 -0.01 10.41 5.59
N ARG A 47 1.11 10.50 6.33
CA ARG A 47 1.82 11.76 6.57
C ARG A 47 2.45 12.35 5.31
N VAL A 48 2.98 11.50 4.44
CA VAL A 48 3.55 11.95 3.16
C VAL A 48 2.48 12.26 2.12
N GLY A 49 1.22 11.91 2.37
CA GLY A 49 0.10 12.24 1.50
C GLY A 49 0.20 11.57 0.12
N TRP A 50 0.67 10.32 0.08
CA TRP A 50 1.01 9.60 -1.16
C TRP A 50 -0.12 9.61 -2.20
N THR A 51 -1.38 9.52 -1.78
CA THR A 51 -2.55 9.53 -2.68
C THR A 51 -2.68 10.81 -3.48
N ARG A 52 -2.21 11.95 -2.95
CA ARG A 52 -2.17 13.24 -3.68
C ARG A 52 -1.11 13.24 -4.78
N HIS A 53 -0.03 12.51 -4.58
CA HIS A 53 1.07 12.43 -5.56
C HIS A 53 0.74 11.50 -6.72
N LEU A 54 -0.23 10.61 -6.54
CA LEU A 54 -0.67 9.64 -7.54
C LEU A 54 -2.13 9.89 -7.98
N GLU A 55 -2.66 11.08 -7.69
CA GLU A 55 -4.00 11.50 -8.10
C GLU A 55 -4.15 11.39 -9.63
N GLY A 56 -5.31 10.94 -10.10
CA GLY A 56 -5.57 10.72 -11.52
C GLY A 56 -5.11 9.37 -12.08
N LEU A 57 -4.23 8.64 -11.40
CA LEU A 57 -3.73 7.33 -11.84
C LEU A 57 -4.66 6.19 -11.41
N GLU A 58 -4.75 5.17 -12.25
CA GLU A 58 -5.45 3.92 -11.94
C GLU A 58 -4.53 2.94 -11.20
N VAL A 59 -5.07 2.23 -10.21
CA VAL A 59 -4.34 1.25 -9.42
C VAL A 59 -3.78 0.13 -10.30
N GLU A 60 -4.53 -0.32 -11.31
CA GLU A 60 -4.07 -1.34 -12.25
C GLU A 60 -2.90 -0.86 -13.12
N GLU A 61 -2.81 0.43 -13.43
CA GLU A 61 -1.66 1.01 -14.13
C GLU A 61 -0.45 1.06 -13.20
N LEU A 62 -0.66 1.48 -11.95
CA LEU A 62 0.39 1.50 -10.92
C LEU A 62 0.98 0.11 -10.65
N GLN A 63 0.14 -0.93 -10.65
CA GLN A 63 0.57 -2.31 -10.46
C GLN A 63 1.52 -2.80 -11.57
N GLN A 64 1.45 -2.22 -12.77
CA GLN A 64 2.37 -2.60 -13.85
C GLN A 64 3.81 -2.14 -13.61
N PHE A 65 4.00 -1.11 -12.76
CA PHE A 65 5.29 -0.55 -12.39
C PHE A 65 5.94 -1.24 -11.17
N ILE A 66 5.30 -2.26 -10.59
CA ILE A 66 5.89 -3.10 -9.52
C ILE A 66 6.91 -4.11 -10.10
N LYS A 67 7.13 -4.09 -11.42
CA LYS A 67 8.07 -5.01 -12.07
C LYS A 67 9.51 -4.54 -11.88
N ASP A 68 10.41 -5.51 -11.83
CA ASP A 68 11.85 -5.24 -11.93
C ASP A 68 12.14 -4.42 -13.20
N PRO A 69 13.09 -3.45 -13.13
CA PRO A 69 13.54 -2.71 -14.30
C PRO A 69 14.01 -3.66 -15.41
N ALA A 70 13.63 -3.35 -16.65
CA ALA A 70 14.05 -4.13 -17.83
C ALA A 70 15.57 -4.01 -18.07
N GLU A 71 16.16 -4.95 -18.81
CA GLU A 71 17.61 -5.03 -19.05
C GLU A 71 18.20 -3.75 -19.67
N ASP A 72 17.41 -3.03 -20.47
CA ASP A 72 17.79 -1.78 -21.15
C ASP A 72 17.59 -0.52 -20.27
N GLU A 73 16.90 -0.63 -19.15
CA GLU A 73 16.60 0.46 -18.23
C GLU A 73 17.72 0.67 -17.19
N ILE A 74 18.94 0.91 -17.67
CA ILE A 74 20.17 0.94 -16.85
C ILE A 74 20.06 1.88 -15.63
N LEU A 75 19.45 3.06 -15.81
CA LEU A 75 19.31 4.02 -14.71
C LEU A 75 18.35 3.52 -13.62
N LEU A 76 17.24 2.89 -14.01
CA LEU A 76 16.25 2.34 -13.07
C LEU A 76 16.82 1.13 -12.33
N GLN A 77 17.59 0.27 -13.02
CA GLN A 77 18.34 -0.81 -12.36
C GLN A 77 19.28 -0.26 -11.29
N TYR A 78 20.07 0.76 -11.63
CA TYR A 78 20.97 1.39 -10.68
C TYR A 78 20.23 1.98 -9.48
N MET A 79 19.14 2.72 -9.70
CA MET A 79 18.33 3.28 -8.62
C MET A 79 17.73 2.20 -7.73
N SER A 80 17.18 1.14 -8.33
CA SER A 80 16.63 0.00 -7.60
C SER A 80 17.70 -0.69 -6.75
N GLU A 81 18.90 -0.90 -7.30
CA GLU A 81 20.02 -1.48 -6.55
C GLU A 81 20.44 -0.59 -5.36
N GLN A 82 20.48 0.74 -5.53
CA GLN A 82 20.79 1.65 -4.43
C GLN A 82 19.73 1.60 -3.33
N CYS A 83 18.45 1.48 -3.68
CA CYS A 83 17.37 1.28 -2.71
C CYS A 83 17.54 -0.03 -1.94
N HIS A 84 17.85 -1.13 -2.62
CA HIS A 84 18.13 -2.42 -1.98
C HIS A 84 19.32 -2.36 -1.03
N ASN A 85 20.42 -1.72 -1.46
CA ASN A 85 21.62 -1.55 -0.64
C ASN A 85 21.33 -0.72 0.62
N LEU A 86 20.55 0.36 0.47
CA LEU A 86 20.12 1.18 1.61
C LEU A 86 19.29 0.37 2.61
N LEU A 87 18.35 -0.45 2.12
CA LEU A 87 17.52 -1.31 2.96
C LEU A 87 18.37 -2.36 3.70
N ASP A 88 19.33 -2.99 3.03
CA ASP A 88 20.23 -3.98 3.65
C ASP A 88 21.13 -3.32 4.71
N GLU A 89 21.67 -2.12 4.48
CA GLU A 89 22.46 -1.39 5.48
C GLU A 89 21.62 -0.92 6.67
N ALA A 90 20.39 -0.46 6.44
CA ALA A 90 19.46 -0.10 7.50
C ALA A 90 19.13 -1.34 8.36
N TYR A 91 18.86 -2.48 7.73
CA TYR A 91 18.61 -3.75 8.43
C TYR A 91 19.82 -4.19 9.27
N LYS A 92 21.04 -4.17 8.70
CA LYS A 92 22.28 -4.47 9.44
C LYS A 92 22.46 -3.54 10.64
N THR A 93 22.20 -2.25 10.46
CA THR A 93 22.32 -1.24 11.52
C THR A 93 21.36 -1.55 12.67
N CYS A 94 20.09 -1.83 12.37
CA CYS A 94 19.09 -2.22 13.37
C CYS A 94 19.47 -3.52 14.11
N ARG A 95 20.11 -4.49 13.44
CA ARG A 95 20.56 -5.76 14.04
C ARG A 95 21.85 -5.64 14.85
N SER A 96 22.70 -4.65 14.57
CA SER A 96 24.04 -4.54 15.12
C SER A 96 24.12 -4.21 16.63
N TYR A 97 22.99 -4.17 17.36
CA TYR A 97 22.90 -3.73 18.77
C TYR A 97 23.54 -2.36 19.07
N ARG A 98 23.87 -1.58 18.02
CA ARG A 98 24.39 -0.20 18.13
C ARG A 98 23.35 0.78 18.69
N ILE A 99 22.08 0.37 18.70
CA ILE A 99 20.96 1.13 19.23
C ILE A 99 20.77 0.75 20.70
N GLY A 100 20.83 1.74 21.59
CA GLY A 100 20.68 1.54 23.03
C GLY A 100 19.30 1.01 23.43
N LEU A 101 19.23 0.32 24.56
CA LEU A 101 18.01 -0.30 25.08
C LEU A 101 16.81 0.68 25.19
N PRO A 102 16.96 1.95 25.62
CA PRO A 102 15.84 2.90 25.67
C PRO A 102 15.20 3.16 24.29
N VAL A 103 16.01 3.23 23.24
CA VAL A 103 15.52 3.45 21.88
C VAL A 103 14.75 2.22 21.38
N MET A 104 15.17 1.01 21.75
CA MET A 104 14.41 -0.21 21.42
C MET A 104 13.03 -0.26 22.08
N PHE A 105 12.87 0.28 23.29
CA PHE A 105 11.57 0.41 23.93
C PHE A 105 10.69 1.46 23.25
N GLU A 106 11.30 2.56 22.80
CA GLU A 106 10.61 3.61 22.05
C GLU A 106 10.14 3.10 20.68
N ILE A 107 10.97 2.34 19.95
CA ILE A 107 10.60 1.71 18.67
C ILE A 107 9.41 0.76 18.83
N ASN A 108 9.35 0.01 19.94
CA ASN A 108 8.24 -0.93 20.19
C ASN A 108 7.01 -0.25 20.83
N ARG A 109 7.03 1.07 21.01
CA ARG A 109 5.95 1.81 21.66
C ARG A 109 4.76 1.95 20.70
N ARG A 110 3.62 1.39 21.10
CA ARG A 110 2.37 1.47 20.31
C ARG A 110 1.54 2.72 20.62
N GLU A 111 1.64 3.24 21.83
CA GLU A 111 0.90 4.41 22.30
C GLU A 111 1.84 5.39 23.00
N VAL A 112 1.71 6.68 22.72
CA VAL A 112 2.61 7.72 23.25
C VAL A 112 2.62 7.76 24.78
N SER A 113 1.50 7.43 25.42
CA SER A 113 1.34 7.46 26.88
C SER A 113 1.74 6.17 27.60
N VAL A 114 2.02 5.07 26.88
CA VAL A 114 2.25 3.75 27.47
C VAL A 114 3.62 3.23 27.06
N GLN A 115 4.52 2.98 28.03
CA GLN A 115 5.80 2.34 27.72
C GLN A 115 5.62 0.89 27.23
N ALA A 116 6.44 0.48 26.28
CA ALA A 116 6.47 -0.89 25.80
C ALA A 116 6.92 -1.85 26.93
N LYS A 117 6.28 -3.02 27.05
CA LYS A 117 6.62 -4.03 28.08
C LYS A 117 7.92 -4.78 27.78
N ARG A 118 8.35 -4.79 26.52
CA ARG A 118 9.57 -5.45 26.05
C ARG A 118 10.25 -4.57 24.99
N PRO A 119 11.58 -4.60 24.88
CA PRO A 119 12.27 -3.89 23.81
C PRO A 119 11.87 -4.47 22.45
N PHE A 120 12.02 -3.68 21.38
CA PHE A 120 11.90 -4.16 20.02
C PHE A 120 12.90 -5.29 19.78
N GLU A 121 12.44 -6.39 19.18
CA GLU A 121 13.29 -7.50 18.78
C GLU A 121 13.55 -7.39 17.28
N PRO A 122 14.75 -6.92 16.86
CA PRO A 122 15.07 -6.71 15.46
C PRO A 122 15.36 -8.01 14.70
N ARG A 123 15.14 -9.17 15.33
CA ARG A 123 15.33 -10.48 14.69
C ARG A 123 14.09 -10.79 13.88
N MET A 124 14.18 -10.61 12.58
CA MET A 124 13.28 -11.24 11.63
C MET A 124 13.74 -12.69 11.38
N GLU A 125 12.77 -13.59 11.18
CA GLU A 125 13.06 -14.92 10.63
C GLU A 125 13.81 -14.78 9.30
N ALA A 126 14.72 -15.71 9.00
CA ALA A 126 15.60 -15.59 7.84
C ALA A 126 14.85 -15.37 6.51
N ASP A 127 13.67 -15.99 6.39
CA ASP A 127 12.78 -15.85 5.22
C ASP A 127 11.97 -14.55 5.22
N SER A 128 11.74 -13.94 6.38
CA SER A 128 10.93 -12.71 6.49
C SER A 128 11.61 -11.51 5.82
N TRP A 129 12.94 -11.43 5.84
CA TRP A 129 13.66 -10.35 5.15
C TRP A 129 13.57 -10.48 3.63
N ALA A 130 13.72 -11.70 3.10
CA ALA A 130 13.59 -11.96 1.66
C ALA A 130 12.16 -11.61 1.17
N ARG A 131 11.14 -12.03 1.91
CA ARG A 131 9.74 -11.69 1.63
C ARG A 131 9.46 -10.19 1.72
N TYR A 132 10.06 -9.50 2.69
CA TYR A 132 9.88 -8.05 2.85
C TYR A 132 10.48 -7.28 1.67
N LYS A 133 11.69 -7.68 1.21
CA LYS A 133 12.33 -7.06 0.05
C LYS A 133 11.52 -7.25 -1.23
N GLY A 134 11.02 -8.46 -1.50
CA GLY A 134 10.22 -8.73 -2.71
C GLY A 134 8.80 -8.13 -2.73
N VAL A 135 8.42 -7.33 -1.73
CA VAL A 135 7.17 -6.55 -1.72
C VAL A 135 7.44 -5.06 -1.88
N ILE A 136 8.62 -4.58 -1.46
CA ILE A 136 9.01 -3.17 -1.52
C ILE A 136 9.79 -2.85 -2.79
N CYS A 137 10.40 -3.86 -3.39
CA CYS A 137 11.18 -3.77 -4.61
C CYS A 137 10.72 -4.84 -5.59
#